data_AF-A0A5W5WGU1-F1
#
_entry.id   AF-A0A5W5WGU1-F1
#
_cell.length_a   1.000
_cell.length_b   1.000
_cell.length_c   1.000
_cell.angle_alpha   90.00
_cell.angle_beta   90.00
_cell.angle_gamma   90.00
#
_symmetry.space_group_name_H-M   'P 1'
#
loop_
_entity.id
_entity.type
_entity.pdbx_description
1 polymer ?
#
loop_
_entity_poly.entity_id
_entity_poly.type
_entity_poly.pdbx_seq_one_letter_code
_entity_poly.pdbx_strand_id
1 'polypeptide(L)'
;VCFYGPDARPEIAAYAFDVLSRQMKTARKTYQDKHCKRCKPATRTARGDQFCEGWCSGAARVIQAFSVSPQEAELMERYTQRLRERRDVRDGDMREAKACRGAASASTAGYFEGRNAKLHQGVNGRGDTQAYIGRTVS
;
A
#
# COMPACT_ATOMS: atom_id res chain seq x y z
N VAL A 1 -0.16 -12.29 0.37
CA VAL A 1 0.13 -11.40 1.51
C VAL A 1 -0.93 -11.67 2.57
N CYS A 2 -0.56 -11.77 3.85
CA CYS A 2 -1.50 -11.95 4.96
C CYS A 2 -1.52 -10.66 5.79
N PHE A 3 -2.70 -10.10 6.06
CA PHE A 3 -2.88 -8.89 6.86
C PHE A 3 -3.47 -9.27 8.22
N TYR A 4 -3.09 -8.55 9.26
CA TYR A 4 -3.51 -8.81 10.62
C TYR A 4 -3.72 -7.49 11.37
N GLY A 5 -4.61 -7.51 12.36
CA GLY A 5 -5.06 -6.32 13.08
C GLY A 5 -6.41 -6.58 13.75
N PRO A 6 -6.85 -5.70 14.67
CA PRO A 6 -8.15 -5.85 15.33
C PRO A 6 -9.30 -5.50 14.37
N ASP A 7 -10.45 -6.12 14.59
CA ASP A 7 -11.71 -5.86 13.88
C ASP A 7 -11.57 -5.85 12.35
N ALA A 8 -12.09 -4.82 11.67
CA ALA A 8 -12.10 -4.71 10.21
C ALA A 8 -10.77 -4.25 9.58
N ARG A 9 -9.71 -4.07 10.39
CA ARG A 9 -8.43 -3.53 9.91
C ARG A 9 -7.70 -4.43 8.91
N PRO A 10 -7.67 -5.78 9.06
CA PRO A 10 -7.09 -6.66 8.05
C PRO A 10 -7.76 -6.50 6.68
N GLU A 11 -9.09 -6.36 6.65
CA GLU A 11 -9.88 -6.18 5.43
C GLU A 11 -9.60 -4.82 4.78
N ILE A 12 -9.55 -3.75 5.57
CA ILE A 12 -9.20 -2.41 5.10
C ILE A 12 -7.78 -2.40 4.53
N ALA A 13 -6.82 -3.04 5.21
CA ALA A 13 -5.43 -3.13 4.75
C ALA A 13 -5.31 -3.95 3.46
N ALA A 14 -6.02 -5.08 3.36
CA ALA A 14 -6.06 -5.90 2.16
C ALA A 14 -6.64 -5.12 0.97
N TYR A 15 -7.77 -4.43 1.17
CA TYR A 15 -8.37 -3.59 0.14
C TYR A 15 -7.44 -2.47 -0.31
N ALA A 16 -6.84 -1.74 0.64
CA ALA A 16 -5.90 -0.67 0.35
C ALA A 16 -4.70 -1.18 -0.45
N PHE A 17 -4.13 -2.32 -0.04
CA PHE A 17 -3.02 -2.96 -0.76
C PHE A 17 -3.41 -3.37 -2.18
N ASP A 18 -4.58 -4.00 -2.36
CA ASP A 18 -5.04 -4.45 -3.67
C ASP A 18 -5.25 -3.27 -4.63
N VAL A 19 -5.92 -2.21 -4.17
CA VAL A 19 -6.22 -1.04 -4.99
C VAL A 19 -4.95 -0.26 -5.32
N LEU A 20 -4.11 0.03 -4.33
CA LEU A 20 -2.90 0.83 -4.52
C LEU A 20 -1.85 0.06 -5.32
N SER A 21 -1.69 -1.25 -5.10
CA SER A 21 -0.73 -2.06 -5.87
C SER A 21 -1.10 -2.13 -7.35
N ARG A 22 -2.39 -2.18 -7.70
CA ARG A 22 -2.86 -2.12 -9.10
C ARG A 22 -2.57 -0.77 -9.74
N GLN A 23 -2.83 0.33 -9.03
CA GLN A 23 -2.53 1.69 -9.51
C GLN A 23 -1.04 1.87 -9.75
N MET A 24 -0.20 1.49 -8.78
CA MET A 24 1.25 1.56 -8.91
C MET A 24 1.77 0.75 -10.10
N LYS A 25 1.31 -0.50 -10.26
CA LYS A 25 1.73 -1.36 -11.39
C LYS A 25 1.37 -0.73 -12.75
N THR A 26 0.17 -0.15 -12.84
CA THR A 26 -0.29 0.54 -14.06
C THR A 26 0.52 1.80 -14.35
N ALA A 27 0.77 2.62 -13.32
CA ALA A 27 1.57 3.83 -13.42
C ALA A 27 3.03 3.52 -13.81
N ARG A 28 3.64 2.50 -13.18
CA ARG A 28 4.99 2.01 -13.52
C ARG A 28 5.07 1.61 -14.99
N LYS A 29 4.11 0.83 -15.49
CA LYS A 29 4.07 0.41 -16.90
C LYS A 29 4.01 1.62 -17.82
N THR A 30 3.09 2.54 -17.55
CA THR A 30 2.91 3.78 -18.32
C THR A 30 4.18 4.62 -18.36
N TYR A 31 4.84 4.80 -17.21
CA TYR A 31 6.12 5.49 -17.11
C TYR A 31 7.21 4.79 -17.95
N GLN A 32 7.34 3.48 -17.83
CA GLN A 32 8.36 2.73 -18.57
C GLN A 32 8.11 2.75 -20.09
N ASP A 33 6.86 2.70 -20.53
CA ASP A 33 6.50 2.75 -21.96
C ASP A 33 6.76 4.13 -22.56
N LYS A 34 6.57 5.20 -21.78
CA LYS A 34 6.83 6.58 -22.21
C LYS A 34 8.32 6.96 -22.14
N HIS A 35 9.01 6.61 -21.07
CA HIS A 35 10.36 7.13 -20.76
C HIS A 35 11.49 6.11 -20.92
N CYS A 36 11.17 4.81 -21.03
CA CYS A 36 12.16 3.74 -21.07
C CYS A 36 12.03 2.81 -22.30
N LYS A 37 11.29 3.22 -23.35
CA LYS A 37 11.03 2.39 -24.55
C LYS A 37 12.30 1.89 -25.25
N ARG A 38 13.36 2.72 -25.29
CA ARG A 38 14.65 2.40 -25.94
C ARG A 38 15.75 2.02 -24.95
N CYS A 39 15.43 1.92 -23.66
CA CYS A 39 16.42 1.56 -22.64
C CYS A 39 16.68 0.06 -22.64
N LYS A 40 17.91 -0.33 -22.26
CA LYS A 40 18.22 -1.74 -21.96
C LYS A 40 17.31 -2.25 -20.83
N PRO A 41 16.95 -3.55 -20.82
CA PRO A 41 16.06 -4.12 -19.80
C PRO A 41 16.47 -3.79 -18.36
N ALA A 42 17.77 -3.89 -18.04
CA ALA A 42 18.29 -3.56 -16.71
C ALA A 42 18.00 -2.10 -16.30
N THR A 43 18.20 -1.15 -17.21
CA THR A 43 17.92 0.28 -16.96
C THR A 43 16.41 0.55 -16.86
N ARG A 44 15.61 -0.11 -17.69
CA ARG A 44 14.14 -0.01 -17.63
C ARG A 44 13.62 -0.52 -16.29
N THR A 45 14.15 -1.65 -15.80
CA THR A 45 13.80 -2.19 -14.47
C THR A 45 14.23 -1.23 -13.36
N ALA A 46 15.49 -0.81 -13.33
CA ALA A 46 16.01 0.08 -12.29
C ALA A 46 15.26 1.42 -12.20
N ARG A 47 14.93 2.04 -13.34
CA ARG A 47 14.10 3.26 -13.35
C ARG A 47 12.65 2.99 -12.92
N GLY A 48 12.11 1.83 -13.26
CA GLY A 48 10.79 1.41 -12.79
C GLY A 48 10.75 1.20 -11.27
N ASP A 49 11.82 0.67 -10.68
CA ASP A 49 11.93 0.50 -9.23
C ASP A 49 12.03 1.85 -8.52
N GLN A 50 12.87 2.75 -9.02
CA GLN A 50 12.98 4.15 -8.53
C GLN A 50 11.65 4.91 -8.64
N PHE A 51 10.92 4.72 -9.75
CA PHE A 51 9.57 5.26 -9.90
C PHE A 51 8.60 4.72 -8.83
N CYS A 52 8.63 3.41 -8.54
CA CYS A 52 7.78 2.80 -7.52
C CYS A 52 8.08 3.32 -6.11
N GLU A 53 9.34 3.50 -5.73
CA GLU A 53 9.70 4.09 -4.43
C GLU A 53 9.15 5.51 -4.27
N GLY A 54 9.32 6.34 -5.30
CA GLY A 54 8.71 7.66 -5.36
C GLY A 54 7.18 7.59 -5.26
N TRP A 55 6.55 6.69 -6.01
CA TRP A 55 5.10 6.50 -6.01
C TRP A 55 4.56 6.14 -4.63
N CYS A 56 5.18 5.18 -3.93
CA CYS A 56 4.82 4.83 -2.55
C CYS A 56 4.93 6.03 -1.61
N SER A 57 6.00 6.82 -1.75
CA SER A 57 6.21 8.03 -0.95
C SER A 57 5.13 9.09 -1.21
N GLY A 58 4.68 9.24 -2.46
CA GLY A 58 3.58 10.13 -2.83
C GLY A 58 2.22 9.65 -2.31
N ALA A 59 1.96 8.34 -2.41
CA ALA A 59 0.72 7.70 -1.99
C ALA A 59 0.56 7.63 -0.46
N ALA A 60 1.64 7.76 0.32
CA ALA A 60 1.59 7.76 1.78
C ALA A 60 0.58 8.78 2.35
N ARG A 61 0.40 9.94 1.69
CA ARG A 61 -0.60 10.95 2.10
C ARG A 61 -2.05 10.48 1.90
N VAL A 62 -2.30 9.61 0.93
CA VAL A 62 -3.61 8.99 0.67
C VAL A 62 -3.93 7.94 1.74
N ILE A 63 -2.90 7.22 2.19
CA ILE A 63 -3.01 6.20 3.26
C ILE A 63 -3.17 6.86 4.64
N GLN A 64 -2.55 8.02 4.89
CA GLN A 64 -2.68 8.76 6.15
C GLN A 64 -4.14 9.17 6.47
N ALA A 65 -5.02 9.22 5.47
CA ALA A 65 -6.46 9.42 5.69
C ALA A 65 -7.12 8.27 6.49
N PHE A 66 -6.47 7.10 6.59
CA PHE A 66 -6.88 5.97 7.44
C PHE A 66 -6.20 6.07 8.80
N SER A 67 -6.38 7.21 9.49
CA SER A 67 -5.70 7.50 10.76
C SER A 67 -5.84 6.34 11.73
N VAL A 68 -4.71 5.78 12.12
CA VAL A 68 -4.61 4.83 13.22
C VAL A 68 -4.62 5.64 14.51
N SER A 69 -5.56 5.39 15.41
CA SER A 69 -5.49 6.03 16.73
C SER A 69 -4.25 5.53 17.48
N PRO A 70 -3.68 6.33 18.41
CA PRO A 70 -2.53 5.89 19.20
C PRO A 70 -2.77 4.55 19.93
N GLN A 71 -4.01 4.32 20.37
CA GLN A 71 -4.43 3.09 21.04
C GLN A 71 -4.41 1.88 20.10
N GLU A 72 -4.85 2.05 18.86
CA GLU A 72 -4.80 0.99 17.85
C GLU A 72 -3.37 0.71 17.38
N ALA A 73 -2.51 1.72 17.33
CA ALA A 73 -1.08 1.55 17.03
C ALA A 73 -0.39 0.72 18.12
N GLU A 74 -0.63 1.02 19.40
CA GLU A 74 -0.10 0.26 20.52
C GLU A 74 -0.61 -1.19 20.53
N LEU A 75 -1.90 -1.40 20.22
CA LEU A 75 -2.48 -2.74 20.13
C LEU A 75 -1.87 -3.55 18.96
N MET A 76 -1.65 -2.91 17.81
CA MET A 76 -0.99 -3.53 16.66
C MET A 76 0.49 -3.86 16.93
N GLU A 77 1.22 -3.00 17.65
CA GLU A 77 2.61 -3.26 18.04
C GLU A 77 2.70 -4.47 18.99
N ARG A 78 1.87 -4.50 20.04
CA ARG A 78 1.79 -5.64 20.98
C ARG A 78 1.40 -6.94 20.28
N TYR A 79 0.49 -6.87 19.30
CA TYR A 79 0.09 -8.03 18.51
C TYR A 79 1.22 -8.53 17.59
N THR A 80 1.95 -7.61 16.95
CA THR A 80 3.13 -7.92 16.11
C THR A 80 4.23 -8.58 16.93
N GLN A 81 4.50 -8.09 18.14
CA GLN A 81 5.47 -8.68 19.06
C GLN A 81 5.11 -10.13 19.41
N ARG A 82 3.84 -10.39 19.79
CA ARG A 82 3.37 -11.75 20.07
C ARG A 82 3.44 -12.67 18.86
N LEU A 83 3.20 -12.17 17.65
CA LEU A 83 3.35 -12.92 16.41
C LEU A 83 4.79 -13.35 16.16
N ARG A 84 5.75 -12.42 16.33
CA ARG A 84 7.19 -12.70 16.21
C ARG A 84 7.61 -13.77 17.21
N GLU A 85 7.16 -13.67 18.46
CA GLU A 85 7.47 -14.61 19.54
C GLU A 85 6.86 -16.02 19.34
N ARG A 86 5.61 -16.11 18.86
CA ARG A 86 4.87 -17.39 18.78
C ARG A 86 4.98 -18.11 17.44
N ARG A 87 5.35 -17.42 16.37
CA ARG A 87 5.27 -17.96 14.99
C ARG A 87 6.57 -17.80 14.19
N ASP A 88 7.67 -17.33 14.82
CA ASP A 88 8.96 -17.01 14.17
C ASP A 88 8.79 -16.21 12.86
N VAL A 89 7.85 -15.25 12.86
CA VAL A 89 7.64 -14.38 11.71
C VAL A 89 8.81 -13.39 11.65
N ARG A 90 9.52 -13.39 10.53
CA ARG A 90 10.65 -12.48 10.28
C ARG A 90 10.27 -11.45 9.24
N ASP A 91 10.94 -10.31 9.32
CA ASP A 91 10.85 -9.30 8.27
C ASP A 91 11.42 -9.90 6.97
N GLY A 92 10.71 -9.72 5.87
CA GLY A 92 11.18 -10.19 4.56
C GLY A 92 12.28 -9.26 4.04
N ASP A 93 13.26 -9.83 3.33
CA ASP A 93 14.27 -9.04 2.63
C ASP A 93 13.61 -8.14 1.58
N MET A 94 13.56 -6.85 1.86
CA MET A 94 13.08 -5.84 0.92
C MET A 94 14.24 -5.42 0.03
N ARG A 95 14.10 -5.64 -1.28
CA ARG A 95 15.09 -5.20 -2.25
C ARG A 95 14.93 -3.71 -2.51
N GLU A 96 15.94 -2.93 -2.14
CA GLU A 96 16.04 -1.51 -2.48
C GLU A 96 16.18 -1.29 -3.99
N ALA A 97 15.61 -0.20 -4.50
CA ALA A 97 15.83 0.20 -5.88
C ALA A 97 17.30 0.61 -6.06
N LYS A 98 18.00 -0.11 -6.94
CA LYS A 98 19.41 0.19 -7.24
C LYS A 98 19.55 1.58 -7.85
N ALA A 99 20.64 2.27 -7.49
CA ALA A 99 21.01 3.53 -8.13
C ALA A 99 21.13 3.36 -9.65
N CYS A 100 20.59 4.32 -10.41
CA CYS A 100 20.69 4.32 -11.86
C CYS A 100 20.66 5.75 -12.43
N ARG A 101 21.17 5.91 -13.66
CA ARG A 101 21.08 7.20 -14.36
C ARG A 101 19.62 7.58 -14.59
N GLY A 102 19.21 8.72 -14.04
CA GLY A 102 17.82 9.20 -14.06
C GLY A 102 16.97 8.72 -12.89
N ALA A 103 17.57 8.11 -11.85
CA ALA A 103 16.88 7.69 -10.63
C ALA A 103 16.06 8.83 -10.00
N ALA A 104 16.68 10.00 -9.77
CA ALA A 104 16.00 11.16 -9.20
C ALA A 104 14.77 11.58 -10.04
N SER A 105 14.91 11.66 -11.37
CA SER A 105 13.78 12.00 -12.25
C SER A 105 12.67 10.95 -12.21
N ALA A 106 13.03 9.66 -12.18
CA ALA A 106 12.06 8.57 -12.07
C ALA A 106 11.31 8.60 -10.73
N SER A 107 12.05 8.79 -9.63
CA SER A 107 11.48 8.90 -8.28
C SER A 107 10.58 10.13 -8.14
N THR A 108 11.01 11.30 -8.62
CA THR A 108 10.18 12.52 -8.64
C THR A 108 8.90 12.34 -9.46
N ALA A 109 8.99 11.73 -10.65
CA ALA A 109 7.82 11.41 -11.46
C ALA A 109 6.87 10.45 -10.72
N GLY A 110 7.44 9.40 -10.10
CA GLY A 110 6.70 8.47 -9.25
C GLY A 110 5.95 9.19 -8.13
N TYR A 111 6.63 10.08 -7.41
CA TYR A 111 6.06 10.85 -6.31
C TYR A 111 4.85 11.68 -6.73
N PHE A 112 4.96 12.43 -7.82
CA PHE A 112 3.84 13.25 -8.29
C PHE A 112 2.66 12.39 -8.80
N GLU A 113 2.93 11.28 -9.48
CA GLU A 113 1.87 10.34 -9.87
C GLU A 113 1.23 9.67 -8.65
N GLY A 114 2.01 9.28 -7.64
CA GLY A 114 1.54 8.66 -6.40
C GLY A 114 0.65 9.57 -5.56
N ARG A 115 0.89 10.88 -5.60
CA ARG A 115 0.00 11.88 -4.96
C ARG A 115 -1.41 11.88 -5.52
N ASN A 116 -1.60 11.39 -6.75
CA ASN A 116 -2.90 11.29 -7.40
C ASN A 116 -3.56 9.92 -7.18
N ALA A 117 -2.96 9.04 -6.38
CA ALA A 117 -3.54 7.74 -6.06
C ALA A 117 -4.92 7.93 -5.41
N LYS A 118 -5.87 7.08 -5.80
CA LYS A 118 -7.24 7.16 -5.32
C LYS A 118 -7.62 5.89 -4.61
N LEU A 119 -7.92 5.98 -3.33
CA LEU A 119 -8.57 4.89 -2.61
C LEU A 119 -10.04 5.28 -2.48
N HIS A 120 -10.88 4.74 -3.38
CA HIS A 120 -12.32 4.94 -3.30
C HIS A 120 -12.82 4.22 -2.05
N GLN A 121 -13.14 4.97 -1.01
CA GLN A 121 -13.82 4.44 0.17
C GLN A 121 -15.18 3.92 -0.30
N GLY A 122 -15.34 2.59 -0.35
CA GLY A 122 -16.67 2.01 -0.41
C GLY A 122 -17.38 2.37 0.89
N VAL A 123 -18.29 3.34 0.82
CA VAL A 123 -19.37 3.63 1.78
C VAL A 123 -18.98 3.86 3.25
N ASN A 124 -19.04 5.13 3.66
CA ASN A 124 -19.37 5.63 5.00
C ASN A 124 -19.06 4.74 6.23
N GLY A 125 -17.90 4.97 6.85
CA GLY A 125 -17.70 4.78 8.28
C GLY A 125 -18.44 5.82 9.12
N ARG A 126 -19.77 5.93 8.97
CA ARG A 126 -20.64 6.68 9.87
C ARG A 126 -21.99 5.98 9.94
N GLY A 127 -22.18 5.25 11.04
CA GLY A 127 -23.43 4.76 11.58
C GLY A 127 -24.46 4.29 10.57
N ASP A 128 -24.49 3.00 10.28
CA ASP A 128 -25.80 2.38 10.20
C ASP A 128 -25.79 1.00 10.84
N THR A 129 -26.78 0.85 11.69
CA THR A 129 -27.30 -0.34 12.34
C THR A 129 -27.02 -1.58 11.50
N GLN A 130 -26.14 -2.45 11.98
CA GLN A 130 -26.11 -3.82 11.48
C GLN A 130 -27.42 -4.46 11.94
N ALA A 131 -28.43 -4.34 11.07
CA ALA A 131 -29.72 -4.97 11.25
C ALA A 131 -29.47 -6.45 11.52
N TYR A 132 -29.86 -6.88 12.73
CA TYR A 132 -30.04 -8.28 13.04
C TYR A 132 -31.10 -8.84 12.08
N ILE A 133 -30.68 -9.42 10.97
CA ILE A 133 -31.55 -10.29 10.18
C ILE A 133 -31.24 -11.71 10.64
N GLY A 134 -32.09 -12.22 11.53
CA GLY A 134 -32.17 -13.65 11.81
C GLY A 134 -32.15 -14.07 13.29
N ARG A 135 -32.94 -13.45 14.16
CA ARG A 135 -33.53 -14.18 15.30
C ARG A 135 -35.04 -13.97 15.31
N THR A 136 -35.72 -15.11 15.20
CA THR A 136 -37.15 -15.41 15.13
C THR A 136 -38.04 -14.86 16.25
N VAL A 137 -39.27 -14.45 15.91
CA VAL A 137 -40.56 -14.73 16.57
C VAL A 137 -41.67 -14.21 15.64
N SER A 138 -42.77 -14.92 15.33
CA SER A 138 -43.66 -15.73 16.18
C SER A 138 -44.08 -17.04 15.52
#